data_AF-A0A1G6MHI7-F1
#
_entry.id   AF-A0A1G6MHI7-F1
#
_cell.length_a   1.000
_cell.length_b   1.000
_cell.length_c   1.000
_cell.angle_alpha   90.00
_cell.angle_beta   90.00
_cell.angle_gamma   90.00
#
_symmetry.space_group_name_H-M   'P 1'
#
loop_
_entity.id
_entity.type
_entity.pdbx_description
1 polymer ?
#
loop_
_entity_poly.entity_id
_entity_poly.type
_entity_poly.pdbx_seq_one_letter_code
_entity_poly.pdbx_strand_id
1 'polypeptide(L)'
;METAIGPRERINIAAKRVDDAKESYEKRVKEALTAAEAAKDRYERRVELCRRGVEDASAPYDGQVMTVGPIVLYGNRVEYNGETLQLDNSLDISISTSGNVYSETKVSGGGPSVGGAIVGGVLAGEAGAIVGGTKKVTTSTETHDARALYVSFVSDEGSMVASVDPKLEHEARDLAAKAKYLTRTLEKRKGLVQEAVDKAKEQLDVVCHDVVYTDDA
;
A
#
# COMPACT_ATOMS: atom_id res chain seq x y z
N MET A 1 -54.81 -57.72 -32.63
CA MET A 1 -53.96 -57.71 -33.84
C MET A 1 -52.87 -56.69 -33.60
N GLU A 2 -51.67 -57.15 -33.25
CA GLU A 2 -50.49 -56.28 -33.19
C GLU A 2 -50.05 -55.99 -34.63
N THR A 3 -50.10 -54.73 -35.03
CA THR A 3 -49.52 -54.27 -36.30
C THR A 3 -47.99 -54.32 -36.17
N ALA A 4 -47.38 -55.33 -36.80
CA ALA A 4 -45.93 -55.48 -36.82
C ALA A 4 -45.29 -54.31 -37.60
N ILE A 5 -44.58 -53.44 -36.89
CA ILE A 5 -43.87 -52.29 -37.45
C ILE A 5 -42.80 -52.78 -38.44
N GLY A 6 -42.80 -52.22 -39.66
CA GLY A 6 -41.87 -52.61 -40.72
C GLY A 6 -40.41 -52.24 -40.42
N PRO A 7 -39.40 -52.95 -40.99
CA PRO A 7 -37.98 -52.69 -40.73
C PRO A 7 -37.52 -51.23 -40.95
N ARG A 8 -38.02 -50.57 -42.01
CA ARG A 8 -37.69 -49.15 -42.29
C ARG A 8 -38.25 -48.19 -41.24
N GLU A 9 -39.46 -48.45 -40.76
CA GLU A 9 -40.10 -47.62 -39.75
C GLU A 9 -39.41 -47.79 -38.39
N ARG A 10 -38.93 -49.00 -38.07
CA ARG A 10 -38.05 -49.23 -36.91
C ARG A 10 -36.73 -48.45 -37.00
N ILE A 11 -36.09 -48.39 -38.17
CA ILE A 11 -34.86 -47.62 -38.39
C ILE A 11 -35.11 -46.13 -38.19
N ASN A 12 -36.21 -45.60 -38.73
CA ASN A 12 -36.56 -44.18 -38.57
C ASN A 12 -36.88 -43.82 -37.11
N ILE A 13 -37.60 -44.69 -36.38
CA ILE A 13 -37.85 -44.51 -34.95
C ILE A 13 -36.54 -44.54 -34.16
N ALA A 14 -35.62 -45.46 -34.50
CA ALA A 14 -34.31 -45.55 -33.85
C ALA A 14 -33.44 -44.31 -34.13
N ALA A 15 -33.42 -43.82 -35.37
CA ALA A 15 -32.69 -42.60 -35.74
C ALA A 15 -33.21 -41.39 -34.97
N LYS A 16 -34.54 -41.20 -34.91
CA LYS A 16 -35.16 -40.12 -34.13
C LYS A 16 -34.80 -40.21 -32.64
N ARG A 17 -34.80 -41.41 -32.06
CA ARG A 17 -34.39 -41.60 -30.66
C ARG A 17 -32.93 -41.25 -30.41
N VAL A 18 -32.04 -41.52 -31.36
CA VAL A 18 -30.63 -41.12 -31.26
C VAL A 18 -30.48 -39.60 -31.33
N ASP A 19 -31.22 -38.94 -32.21
CA ASP A 19 -31.19 -37.47 -32.31
C ASP A 19 -31.78 -36.81 -31.05
N ASP A 20 -32.95 -37.26 -30.58
CA ASP A 20 -33.55 -36.82 -29.30
C ASP A 20 -32.59 -37.05 -28.11
N ALA A 21 -31.85 -38.18 -28.11
CA ALA A 21 -30.85 -38.49 -27.08
C ALA A 21 -29.62 -37.57 -27.15
N LYS A 22 -29.17 -37.19 -28.35
CA LYS A 22 -28.07 -36.23 -28.53
C LYS A 22 -28.47 -34.83 -28.06
N GLU A 23 -29.63 -34.34 -28.48
CA GLU A 23 -30.12 -33.02 -28.08
C GLU A 23 -30.30 -32.93 -26.55
N SER A 24 -30.88 -33.96 -25.94
CA SER A 24 -31.02 -34.03 -24.48
C SER A 24 -29.67 -34.13 -23.76
N TYR A 25 -28.70 -34.86 -24.32
CA TYR A 25 -27.33 -34.90 -23.79
C TYR A 25 -26.65 -33.53 -23.87
N GLU A 26 -26.65 -32.87 -25.03
CA GLU A 26 -26.04 -31.55 -25.23
C GLU A 26 -26.66 -30.51 -24.29
N LYS A 27 -27.99 -30.53 -24.13
CA LYS A 27 -28.68 -29.66 -23.17
C LYS A 27 -28.20 -29.90 -21.73
N ARG A 28 -28.12 -31.17 -21.30
CA ARG A 28 -27.65 -31.52 -19.95
C ARG A 28 -26.20 -31.12 -19.72
N VAL A 29 -25.33 -31.30 -20.72
CA VAL A 29 -23.92 -30.86 -20.64
C VAL A 29 -23.85 -29.34 -20.48
N LYS A 30 -24.63 -28.58 -21.26
CA LYS A 30 -24.66 -27.12 -21.16
C LYS A 30 -25.17 -26.65 -19.80
N GLU A 31 -26.25 -27.24 -19.30
CA GLU A 31 -26.80 -26.97 -17.96
C GLU A 31 -25.77 -27.30 -16.86
N ALA A 32 -25.10 -28.45 -16.94
CA ALA A 32 -24.06 -28.86 -16.01
C ALA A 32 -22.86 -27.90 -16.03
N LEU A 33 -22.41 -27.47 -17.21
CA LEU A 33 -21.29 -26.53 -17.36
C LEU A 33 -21.64 -25.17 -16.75
N THR A 34 -22.85 -24.67 -17.02
CA THR A 34 -23.32 -23.40 -16.44
C THR A 34 -23.45 -23.50 -14.92
N ALA A 35 -23.93 -24.63 -14.40
CA ALA A 35 -24.03 -24.88 -12.97
C ALA A 35 -22.65 -24.97 -12.30
N ALA A 36 -21.67 -25.60 -12.96
CA ALA A 36 -20.29 -25.70 -12.50
C ALA A 36 -19.59 -24.33 -12.46
N GLU A 37 -19.73 -23.52 -13.52
CA GLU A 37 -19.21 -22.14 -13.54
C GLU A 37 -19.83 -21.30 -12.42
N ALA A 38 -21.15 -21.35 -12.26
CA ALA A 38 -21.82 -20.64 -11.18
C ALA A 38 -21.41 -21.14 -9.79
N ALA A 39 -21.08 -22.44 -9.64
CA ALA A 39 -20.55 -23.00 -8.40
C ALA A 39 -19.13 -22.50 -8.10
N LYS A 40 -18.27 -22.46 -9.12
CA LYS A 40 -16.93 -21.90 -9.04
C LYS A 40 -16.96 -20.43 -8.61
N ASP A 41 -17.79 -19.61 -9.26
CA ASP A 41 -17.91 -18.19 -8.91
C ASP A 41 -18.41 -17.96 -7.48
N ARG A 42 -19.32 -18.81 -6.99
CA ARG A 42 -19.79 -18.75 -5.60
C ARG A 42 -18.68 -19.13 -4.63
N TYR A 43 -17.88 -20.12 -4.98
CA TYR A 43 -16.74 -20.56 -4.20
C TYR A 43 -15.66 -19.48 -4.10
N GLU A 44 -15.25 -18.92 -5.24
CA GLU A 44 -14.24 -17.84 -5.28
C GLU A 44 -14.68 -16.65 -4.43
N ARG A 45 -15.95 -16.25 -4.51
CA ARG A 45 -16.53 -15.21 -3.65
C ARG A 45 -16.48 -15.56 -2.16
N ARG A 46 -16.75 -16.81 -1.78
CA ARG A 46 -16.64 -17.26 -0.38
C ARG A 46 -15.21 -17.17 0.13
N VAL A 47 -14.25 -17.65 -0.66
CA VAL A 47 -12.82 -17.57 -0.34
C VAL A 47 -12.40 -16.11 -0.15
N GLU A 48 -12.80 -15.22 -1.06
CA GLU A 48 -12.49 -13.80 -0.97
C GLU A 48 -13.07 -13.16 0.30
N LEU A 49 -14.32 -13.47 0.65
CA LEU A 49 -14.95 -12.97 1.87
C LEU A 49 -14.23 -13.46 3.14
N CYS A 50 -13.83 -14.74 3.18
CA CYS A 50 -13.06 -15.27 4.31
C CYS A 50 -11.68 -14.64 4.41
N ARG A 51 -10.98 -14.42 3.28
CA ARG A 51 -9.69 -13.71 3.26
C ARG A 51 -9.82 -12.30 3.83
N ARG A 52 -10.84 -11.57 3.39
CA ARG A 52 -11.14 -10.23 3.91
C ARG A 52 -11.45 -10.26 5.41
N GLY A 53 -12.16 -11.28 5.88
CA GLY A 53 -12.40 -11.48 7.31
C GLY A 53 -11.11 -11.66 8.12
N VAL A 54 -10.10 -12.33 7.57
CA VAL A 54 -8.77 -12.44 8.19
C VAL A 54 -8.06 -11.09 8.24
N GLU A 55 -8.09 -10.34 7.13
CA GLU A 55 -7.50 -8.99 7.04
C GLU A 55 -8.16 -8.01 8.02
N ASP A 56 -9.49 -8.00 8.08
CA ASP A 56 -10.25 -7.14 9.00
C ASP A 56 -9.97 -7.51 10.47
N ALA A 57 -9.79 -8.80 10.76
CA ALA A 57 -9.43 -9.27 12.10
C ALA A 57 -7.98 -8.91 12.48
N SER A 58 -7.05 -8.90 11.53
CA SER A 58 -5.64 -8.58 11.77
C SER A 58 -5.35 -7.08 11.78
N ALA A 59 -6.18 -6.27 11.10
CA ALA A 59 -5.97 -4.84 10.90
C ALA A 59 -5.66 -4.03 12.19
N PRO A 60 -6.28 -4.29 13.37
CA PRO A 60 -5.90 -3.59 14.61
C PRO A 60 -4.45 -3.85 15.08
N TYR A 61 -3.85 -4.95 14.61
CA TYR A 61 -2.49 -5.36 14.93
C TYR A 61 -1.49 -5.02 13.81
N ASP A 62 -1.78 -5.34 12.55
CA ASP A 62 -0.83 -5.22 11.42
C ASP A 62 -1.21 -4.17 10.37
N GLY A 63 -2.32 -3.46 10.56
CA GLY A 63 -2.82 -2.44 9.63
C GLY A 63 -1.91 -1.23 9.51
N GLN A 64 -2.00 -0.52 8.38
CA GLN A 64 -1.24 0.69 8.14
C GLN A 64 -1.67 1.80 9.11
N VAL A 65 -0.70 2.43 9.76
CA VAL A 65 -0.92 3.48 10.76
C VAL A 65 -0.64 4.86 10.20
N MET A 66 0.49 5.02 9.49
CA MET A 66 0.85 6.28 8.84
C MET A 66 1.92 6.10 7.78
N THR A 67 2.08 7.11 6.93
CA THR A 67 3.11 7.19 5.89
C THR A 67 3.84 8.53 6.02
N VAL A 68 5.17 8.50 5.98
CA VAL A 68 6.02 9.70 6.01
C VAL A 68 7.06 9.58 4.90
N GLY A 69 6.85 10.33 3.82
CA GLY A 69 7.65 10.19 2.62
C GLY A 69 7.65 8.73 2.13
N PRO A 70 8.82 8.10 2.00
CA PRO A 70 8.92 6.70 1.56
C PRO A 70 8.74 5.67 2.68
N ILE A 71 8.55 6.09 3.94
CA ILE A 71 8.41 5.19 5.08
C ILE A 71 6.93 4.90 5.32
N VAL A 72 6.58 3.62 5.46
CA VAL A 72 5.24 3.19 5.87
C VAL A 72 5.31 2.52 7.24
N LEU A 73 4.59 3.06 8.21
CA LEU A 73 4.45 2.47 9.54
C LEU A 73 3.16 1.66 9.59
N TYR A 74 3.30 0.38 9.89
CA TYR A 74 2.21 -0.53 10.21
C TYR A 74 2.14 -0.75 11.72
N GLY A 75 1.04 -1.34 12.17
CA GLY A 75 0.83 -1.63 13.58
C GLY A 75 1.90 -2.56 14.19
N ASN A 76 2.57 -3.38 13.38
CA ASN A 76 3.56 -4.36 13.82
C ASN A 76 4.93 -4.24 13.14
N ARG A 77 5.11 -3.38 12.14
CA ARG A 77 6.36 -3.27 11.36
C ARG A 77 6.53 -1.89 10.73
N VAL A 78 7.74 -1.61 10.27
CA VAL A 78 8.07 -0.48 9.41
C VAL A 78 8.54 -1.02 8.07
N GLU A 79 8.08 -0.38 6.98
CA GLU A 79 8.51 -0.69 5.63
C GLU A 79 9.17 0.52 4.98
N TYR A 80 10.28 0.28 4.29
CA TYR A 80 11.02 1.28 3.51
C TYR A 80 11.76 0.59 2.36
N ASN A 81 11.58 1.07 1.12
CA ASN A 81 12.24 0.53 -0.08
C ASN A 81 12.13 -1.01 -0.27
N GLY A 82 11.01 -1.61 0.16
CA GLY A 82 10.79 -3.05 0.10
C GLY A 82 11.47 -3.85 1.22
N GLU A 83 12.24 -3.19 2.08
CA GLU A 83 12.72 -3.76 3.34
C GLU A 83 11.65 -3.61 4.42
N THR A 84 11.58 -4.60 5.30
CA THR A 84 10.64 -4.66 6.42
C THR A 84 11.41 -4.90 7.71
N LEU A 85 11.09 -4.14 8.76
CA LEU A 85 11.60 -4.35 10.11
C LEU A 85 10.42 -4.48 11.07
N GLN A 86 10.35 -5.58 11.83
CA GLN A 86 9.29 -5.76 12.82
C GLN A 86 9.48 -4.78 13.97
N LEU A 87 8.35 -4.31 14.51
CA LEU A 87 8.36 -3.58 15.77
C LEU A 87 8.58 -4.60 16.88
N ASP A 88 9.63 -4.41 17.65
CA ASP A 88 9.92 -5.21 18.85
C ASP A 88 10.32 -4.27 20.01
N ASN A 89 10.48 -4.83 21.21
CA ASN A 89 10.83 -4.06 22.40
C ASN A 89 12.27 -3.51 22.39
N SER A 90 13.13 -3.98 21.50
CA SER A 90 14.51 -3.51 21.31
C SER A 90 14.62 -2.35 20.33
N LEU A 91 13.52 -2.02 19.61
CA LEU A 91 13.51 -0.96 18.60
C LEU A 91 13.90 0.40 19.17
N ASP A 92 15.03 0.91 18.70
CA ASP A 92 15.42 2.30 18.81
C ASP A 92 15.25 3.04 17.48
N ILE A 93 14.85 4.31 17.58
CA ILE A 93 14.61 5.17 16.43
C ILE A 93 15.33 6.48 16.67
N SER A 94 16.24 6.83 15.77
CA SER A 94 16.98 8.09 15.80
C SER A 94 16.74 8.88 14.51
N ILE A 95 16.64 10.20 14.66
CA ILE A 95 16.45 11.13 13.55
C ILE A 95 17.68 12.01 13.50
N SER A 96 18.32 12.06 12.33
CA SER A 96 19.52 12.85 12.08
C SER A 96 19.34 13.69 10.84
N THR A 97 19.95 14.87 10.84
CA THR A 97 19.99 15.77 9.69
C THR A 97 21.43 15.95 9.24
N SER A 98 21.62 16.11 7.93
CA SER A 98 22.90 16.49 7.34
C SER A 98 22.68 17.58 6.29
N GLY A 99 23.73 18.34 5.96
CA GLY A 99 23.67 19.39 4.93
C GLY A 99 23.45 20.80 5.49
N ASN A 100 23.52 21.79 4.59
CA ASN A 100 23.48 23.22 4.91
C ASN A 100 22.40 23.94 4.09
N VAL A 101 21.88 25.04 4.64
CA VAL A 101 21.06 26.02 3.92
C VAL A 101 21.91 27.27 3.70
N TYR A 102 21.99 27.74 2.46
CA TYR A 102 22.63 29.01 2.14
C TYR A 102 21.85 29.75 1.06
N SER A 103 21.88 31.08 1.11
CA SER A 103 21.24 31.94 0.11
C SER A 103 22.31 32.71 -0.66
N GLU A 104 22.25 32.61 -1.98
CA GLU A 104 23.07 33.42 -2.88
C GLU A 104 22.20 34.57 -3.41
N THR A 105 22.53 35.80 -3.05
CA THR A 105 21.85 36.99 -3.57
C THR A 105 22.63 37.51 -4.77
N LYS A 106 22.12 37.26 -5.99
CA LYS A 106 22.67 37.84 -7.22
C LYS A 106 22.09 39.24 -7.42
N VAL A 107 22.96 40.24 -7.35
CA VAL A 107 22.64 41.64 -7.62
C VAL A 107 23.14 41.98 -9.02
N SER A 108 22.23 42.17 -9.97
CA SER A 108 22.59 42.62 -11.34
C SER A 108 22.02 44.01 -11.61
N GLY A 109 22.91 44.96 -11.91
CA GLY A 109 22.57 46.34 -12.24
C GLY A 109 23.02 47.34 -11.16
N GLY A 110 24.11 48.05 -11.43
CA GLY A 110 24.66 49.09 -10.56
C GLY A 110 26.11 49.42 -10.92
N GLY A 111 26.31 50.44 -11.74
CA GLY A 111 27.59 51.13 -11.86
C GLY A 111 27.32 52.65 -11.95
N PRO A 112 28.29 53.53 -11.62
CA PRO A 112 29.74 53.25 -11.56
C PRO A 112 30.48 53.83 -10.33
N SER A 113 31.78 53.49 -10.27
CA SER A 113 32.90 54.14 -9.56
C SER A 113 33.10 53.92 -8.05
N VAL A 114 34.37 53.65 -7.73
CA VAL A 114 35.01 53.39 -6.42
C VAL A 114 34.98 54.62 -5.48
N GLY A 115 34.12 55.62 -5.72
CA GLY A 115 34.36 56.98 -5.25
C GLY A 115 33.40 57.61 -4.24
N GLY A 116 32.17 57.13 -4.01
CA GLY A 116 31.22 58.00 -3.28
C GLY A 116 29.85 57.47 -2.92
N ALA A 117 29.76 56.34 -2.22
CA ALA A 117 28.54 55.98 -1.49
C ALA A 117 28.88 55.36 -0.13
N ILE A 118 29.38 56.18 0.78
CA ILE A 118 29.06 56.00 2.20
C ILE A 118 27.63 56.53 2.35
N VAL A 119 26.68 55.70 2.76
CA VAL A 119 25.52 56.02 3.61
C VAL A 119 24.74 54.72 3.83
N GLY A 120 24.49 54.44 5.11
CA GLY A 120 23.94 53.19 5.60
C GLY A 120 22.56 52.86 5.04
N GLY A 121 22.38 51.59 4.74
CA GLY A 121 21.08 50.96 4.60
C GLY A 121 21.09 49.72 5.48
N VAL A 122 20.31 49.76 6.54
CA VAL A 122 19.99 48.59 7.36
C VAL A 122 19.52 47.48 6.42
N LEU A 123 20.23 46.34 6.43
CA LEU A 123 19.76 45.10 5.84
C LEU A 123 18.58 44.59 6.70
N ALA A 124 17.39 45.15 6.48
CA ALA A 124 16.13 44.59 6.95
C ALA A 124 15.76 43.44 5.99
N GLY A 125 15.39 42.29 6.56
CA GLY A 125 15.41 40.96 5.93
C GLY A 125 14.75 40.78 4.56
N GLU A 126 15.22 39.74 3.87
CA GLU A 126 14.77 38.97 2.68
C GLU A 126 14.13 39.68 1.46
N ALA A 127 13.60 40.89 1.58
CA ALA A 127 13.05 41.69 0.49
C ALA A 127 13.42 43.18 0.68
N GLY A 128 14.72 43.48 0.60
CA GLY A 128 15.23 44.84 0.74
C GLY A 128 14.76 45.76 -0.41
N ALA A 129 13.73 46.56 -0.16
CA ALA A 129 13.38 47.68 -1.03
C ALA A 129 14.41 48.81 -0.86
N ILE A 130 15.26 49.03 -1.87
CA ILE A 130 16.16 50.20 -1.93
C ILE A 130 15.32 51.42 -2.30
N VAL A 131 14.95 52.23 -1.31
CA VAL A 131 14.36 53.56 -1.56
C VAL A 131 15.50 54.57 -1.70
N GLY A 132 16.02 54.70 -2.92
CA GLY A 132 17.05 55.67 -3.24
C GLY A 132 17.29 55.79 -4.73
N GLY A 133 16.72 56.83 -5.34
CA GLY A 133 17.22 57.49 -6.56
C GLY A 133 17.58 56.63 -7.78
N THR A 134 16.65 56.56 -8.74
CA THR A 134 16.94 56.45 -10.19
C THR A 134 17.96 55.38 -10.63
N LYS A 135 17.67 54.10 -10.40
CA LYS A 135 17.83 53.00 -11.40
C LYS A 135 17.29 51.71 -10.79
N LYS A 136 16.54 50.94 -11.58
CA LYS A 136 15.87 49.70 -11.15
C LYS A 136 16.94 48.63 -10.87
N VAL A 137 17.29 48.44 -9.61
CA VAL A 137 18.13 47.33 -9.15
C VAL A 137 17.25 46.10 -9.09
N THR A 138 17.63 45.02 -9.79
CA THR A 138 16.96 43.71 -9.67
C THR A 138 17.84 42.81 -8.82
N THR A 139 17.38 42.53 -7.62
CA THR A 139 17.95 41.52 -6.72
C THR A 139 17.20 40.21 -6.94
N SER A 140 17.93 39.12 -7.16
CA SER A 140 17.37 37.77 -7.16
C SER A 140 18.08 36.97 -6.07
N THR A 141 17.31 36.51 -5.08
CA THR A 141 17.81 35.65 -4.01
C THR A 141 17.54 34.21 -4.40
N GLU A 142 18.58 33.43 -4.63
CA GLU A 142 18.50 31.98 -4.83
C GLU A 142 18.83 31.30 -3.50
N THR A 143 17.84 30.70 -2.85
CA THR A 143 18.05 29.89 -1.65
C THR A 143 18.34 28.45 -2.04
N HIS A 144 19.51 27.96 -1.64
CA HIS A 144 19.95 26.59 -1.80
C HIS A 144 19.77 25.84 -0.47
N ASP A 145 18.84 24.88 -0.46
CA ASP A 145 18.66 23.95 0.66
C ASP A 145 19.19 22.58 0.27
N ALA A 146 20.35 22.21 0.83
CA ALA A 146 21.00 20.91 0.60
C ALA A 146 20.83 19.98 1.81
N ARG A 147 19.83 20.23 2.67
CA ARG A 147 19.59 19.37 3.82
C ARG A 147 19.09 18.00 3.37
N ALA A 148 19.47 16.97 4.11
CA ALA A 148 18.92 15.63 4.05
C ALA A 148 18.54 15.17 5.46
N LEU A 149 17.39 14.53 5.58
CA LEU A 149 16.89 13.96 6.83
C LEU A 149 16.99 12.43 6.76
N TYR A 150 17.56 11.82 7.79
CA TYR A 150 17.69 10.38 7.90
C TYR A 150 17.00 9.88 9.16
N VAL A 151 16.15 8.87 9.00
CA VAL A 151 15.50 8.16 10.10
C VAL A 151 16.11 6.77 10.19
N SER A 152 16.81 6.48 11.29
CA SER A 152 17.44 5.18 11.52
C SER A 152 16.60 4.38 12.50
N PHE A 153 16.29 3.14 12.13
CA PHE A 153 15.62 2.16 12.96
C PHE A 153 16.62 1.05 13.26
N VAL A 154 16.78 0.69 14.53
CA VAL A 154 17.71 -0.35 14.97
C VAL A 154 16.99 -1.24 15.96
N SER A 155 17.01 -2.55 15.73
CA SER A 155 16.50 -3.55 16.65
C SER A 155 17.42 -4.78 16.62
N ASP A 156 17.13 -5.76 17.48
CA ASP A 156 17.86 -7.03 17.51
C ASP A 156 17.65 -7.85 16.22
N GLU A 157 16.55 -7.62 15.49
CA GLU A 157 16.26 -8.29 14.21
C GLU A 157 16.97 -7.64 13.02
N GLY A 158 17.38 -6.38 13.15
CA GLY A 158 18.09 -5.68 12.09
C GLY A 158 18.06 -4.16 12.21
N SER A 159 18.51 -3.49 11.16
CA SER A 159 18.53 -2.03 11.10
C SER A 159 18.21 -1.54 9.70
N MET A 160 17.51 -0.41 9.61
CA MET A 160 17.25 0.29 8.35
C MET A 160 17.48 1.79 8.52
N VAL A 161 17.90 2.46 7.47
CA VAL A 161 18.06 3.92 7.43
C VAL A 161 17.29 4.48 6.25
N ALA A 162 16.30 5.31 6.55
CA ALA A 162 15.44 5.92 5.54
C ALA A 162 15.81 7.37 5.29
N SER A 163 16.04 7.71 4.02
CA SER A 163 16.18 9.10 3.58
C SER A 163 14.80 9.73 3.37
N VAL A 164 14.57 10.88 4.00
CA VAL A 164 13.29 11.61 3.99
C VAL A 164 13.55 13.06 3.58
N ASP A 165 12.56 13.72 2.96
CA ASP A 165 12.62 15.16 2.71
C ASP A 165 12.74 15.92 4.05
N PRO A 166 13.71 16.84 4.22
CA PRO A 166 13.84 17.66 5.43
C PRO A 166 12.58 18.44 5.83
N LYS A 167 11.69 18.74 4.89
CA LYS A 167 10.40 19.39 5.17
C LYS A 167 9.47 18.53 6.01
N LEU A 168 9.69 17.20 6.02
CA LEU A 168 8.90 16.23 6.76
C LEU A 168 9.50 15.89 8.15
N GLU A 169 10.38 16.75 8.70
CA GLU A 169 11.02 16.49 9.99
C GLU A 169 9.99 16.30 11.12
N HIS A 170 8.93 17.10 11.12
CA HIS A 170 7.90 17.01 12.15
C HIS A 170 7.15 15.67 12.08
N GLU A 171 6.74 15.28 10.87
CA GLU A 171 6.08 14.01 10.59
C GLU A 171 7.00 12.83 10.89
N ALA A 172 8.31 12.95 10.63
CA ALA A 172 9.29 11.91 10.98
C ALA A 172 9.42 11.73 12.51
N ARG A 173 9.38 12.82 13.27
CA ARG A 173 9.36 12.78 14.75
C ARG A 173 8.07 12.17 15.27
N ASP A 174 6.93 12.51 14.68
CA ASP A 174 5.64 11.91 15.02
C ASP A 174 5.61 10.42 14.70
N LEU A 175 6.18 10.00 13.57
CA LEU A 175 6.36 8.60 13.21
C LEU A 175 7.18 7.87 14.27
N ALA A 176 8.32 8.43 14.69
CA ALA A 176 9.15 7.81 15.73
C ALA A 176 8.39 7.67 17.06
N ALA A 177 7.64 8.71 17.47
CA ALA A 177 6.82 8.66 18.68
C ALA A 177 5.70 7.62 18.58
N LYS A 178 5.03 7.55 17.42
CA LYS A 178 3.96 6.60 17.15
C LYS A 178 4.48 5.16 17.12
N ALA A 179 5.61 4.91 16.47
CA ALA A 179 6.26 3.60 16.44
C ALA A 179 6.61 3.13 17.86
N LYS A 180 7.20 4.00 18.70
CA LYS A 180 7.47 3.68 20.11
C LYS A 180 6.20 3.36 20.91
N TYR A 181 5.09 4.06 20.65
CA TYR A 181 3.79 3.74 21.26
C TYR A 181 3.25 2.37 20.80
N LEU A 182 3.35 2.08 19.51
CA LEU A 182 2.91 0.81 18.93
C LEU A 182 3.72 -0.37 19.49
N THR A 183 5.03 -0.23 19.60
CA THR A 183 5.92 -1.20 20.26
C THR A 183 5.45 -1.51 21.69
N ARG A 184 5.21 -0.47 22.51
CA ARG A 184 4.77 -0.64 23.91
C ARG A 184 3.43 -1.35 24.06
N THR A 185 2.58 -1.26 23.04
CA THR A 185 1.23 -1.85 23.05
C THR A 185 1.14 -3.13 22.22
N LEU A 186 2.26 -3.59 21.64
CA LEU A 186 2.31 -4.67 20.67
C LEU A 186 1.72 -5.98 21.22
N GLU A 187 2.24 -6.47 22.36
CA GLU A 187 1.79 -7.72 22.97
C GLU A 187 0.32 -7.67 23.37
N LYS A 188 -0.13 -6.53 23.89
CA LYS A 188 -1.54 -6.33 24.23
C LYS A 188 -2.43 -6.40 22.97
N ARG A 189 -2.05 -5.71 21.90
CA ARG A 189 -2.80 -5.72 20.64
C ARG A 189 -2.80 -7.11 20.00
N LYS A 190 -1.65 -7.78 20.01
CA LYS A 190 -1.52 -9.17 19.54
C LYS A 190 -2.49 -10.09 20.27
N GLY A 191 -2.48 -10.06 21.61
CA GLY A 191 -3.40 -10.87 22.42
C GLY A 191 -4.87 -10.57 22.19
N LEU A 192 -5.24 -9.31 21.91
CA LEU A 192 -6.63 -8.93 21.62
C LEU A 192 -7.13 -9.44 20.27
N VAL A 193 -6.27 -9.53 19.26
CA VAL A 193 -6.67 -9.98 17.91
C VAL A 193 -6.46 -11.47 17.68
N GLN A 194 -5.60 -12.13 18.47
CA GLN A 194 -5.15 -13.50 18.22
C GLN A 194 -6.33 -14.47 18.03
N GLU A 195 -7.28 -14.48 18.97
CA GLU A 195 -8.45 -15.37 18.90
C GLU A 195 -9.33 -15.09 17.66
N ALA A 196 -9.53 -13.81 17.32
CA ALA A 196 -10.35 -13.42 16.18
C ALA A 196 -9.67 -13.81 14.85
N VAL A 197 -8.35 -13.61 14.75
CA VAL A 197 -7.56 -14.00 13.58
C VAL A 197 -7.51 -15.52 13.43
N ASP A 198 -7.33 -16.26 14.52
CA ASP A 198 -7.29 -17.72 14.48
C ASP A 198 -8.63 -18.31 14.03
N LYS A 199 -9.75 -17.79 14.55
CA LYS A 199 -11.10 -18.17 14.09
C LYS A 199 -11.33 -17.84 12.62
N ALA A 200 -10.91 -16.66 12.17
CA ALA A 200 -11.06 -16.28 10.76
C ALA A 200 -10.22 -17.16 9.83
N LYS A 201 -9.00 -17.54 10.25
CA LYS A 201 -8.13 -18.46 9.52
C LYS A 201 -8.70 -19.87 9.46
N GLU A 202 -9.25 -20.37 10.57
CA GLU A 202 -9.95 -21.66 10.60
C GLU A 202 -11.12 -21.69 9.62
N GLN A 203 -11.93 -20.63 9.58
CA GLN A 203 -13.02 -20.51 8.60
C GLN A 203 -12.51 -20.49 7.15
N LEU A 204 -11.43 -19.77 6.88
CA LEU A 204 -10.80 -19.77 5.56
C LEU A 204 -10.27 -21.15 5.18
N ASP A 205 -9.67 -21.88 6.13
CA ASP A 205 -9.13 -23.22 5.90
C ASP A 205 -10.23 -24.23 5.59
N VAL A 206 -11.35 -24.19 6.32
CA VAL A 206 -12.55 -25.00 6.04
C VAL A 206 -13.06 -24.73 4.63
N VAL A 207 -13.18 -23.46 4.23
CA VAL A 207 -13.62 -23.11 2.87
C VAL A 207 -12.62 -23.60 1.83
N CYS A 208 -11.31 -23.52 2.09
CA CYS A 208 -10.29 -24.01 1.15
C CYS A 208 -10.27 -25.54 1.02
N HIS A 209 -10.55 -26.29 2.10
CA HIS A 209 -10.53 -27.74 2.13
C HIS A 209 -11.80 -28.41 1.56
N ASP A 210 -12.93 -27.72 1.49
CA ASP A 210 -14.16 -28.19 0.83
C ASP A 210 -13.94 -28.61 -0.66
N VAL A 211 -12.82 -28.22 -1.26
CA VAL A 211 -12.44 -28.54 -2.66
C VAL A 211 -11.98 -29.99 -2.86
N VAL A 212 -11.43 -30.65 -1.83
CA VAL A 212 -10.76 -31.96 -2.03
C VAL A 212 -11.76 -33.12 -2.17
N TYR A 213 -13.01 -32.97 -1.74
CA TYR A 213 -13.99 -34.06 -1.74
C TYR A 213 -14.91 -34.11 -2.97
N THR A 214 -14.78 -33.20 -3.94
CA THR A 214 -15.61 -33.19 -5.15
C THR A 214 -14.92 -33.74 -6.40
N ASP A 215 -13.61 -34.04 -6.35
CA ASP A 215 -12.86 -34.60 -7.48
C ASP A 215 -12.73 -36.15 -7.44
N ASP A 216 -13.16 -36.81 -6.35
CA ASP A 216 -13.04 -38.28 -6.15
C ASP A 216 -14.38 -39.06 -6.23
N ALA A 217 -15.45 -38.47 -6.79
CA ALA A 217 -16.78 -39.10 -6.89
C ALA A 217 -17.31 -39.25 -8.32
#